data_AF-A0A8T4DDD0-F1
#
_entry.id   AF-A0A8T4DDD0-F1
#
_cell.length_a   1.000
_cell.length_b   1.000
_cell.length_c   1.000
_cell.angle_alpha   90.00
_cell.angle_beta   90.00
_cell.angle_gamma   90.00
#
_symmetry.space_group_name_H-M   'P 1'
#
loop_
_entity.id
_entity.type
_entity.pdbx_description
1 polymer ?
#
loop_
_entity_poly.entity_id
_entity_poly.type
_entity_poly.pdbx_seq_one_letter_code
_entity_poly.pdbx_strand_id
1 'polypeptide(L)' 'MKLGITTHFDAAHSLARHPGKCKQLHGHTYRVDIVVDGEQKDETGCVADFAELKAVIADVLALVDHSYLNEVLGYP' A
#
# COMPACT_ATOMS: atom_id res chain seq x y z
N MET A 1 -12.32 -6.06 16.78
CA MET A 1 -10.97 -5.71 17.31
C MET A 1 -10.17 -5.20 16.13
N LYS A 2 -9.29 -4.22 16.30
CA LYS A 2 -8.50 -3.68 15.18
C LYS A 2 -7.04 -4.10 15.27
N LEU A 3 -6.48 -4.52 14.15
CA LEU A 3 -5.07 -4.85 13.96
C LEU A 3 -4.53 -3.96 12.84
N GLY A 4 -3.32 -3.42 12.98
CA GLY A 4 -2.74 -2.56 11.97
C GLY A 4 -1.28 -2.85 11.68
N ILE A 5 -0.88 -2.71 10.42
CA ILE A 5 0.52 -2.69 9.99
C ILE A 5 0.80 -1.42 9.19
N THR A 6 1.99 -0.87 9.35
CA THR A 6 2.51 0.22 8.52
C THR A 6 3.73 -0.29 7.77
N THR A 7 3.78 -0.03 6.47
CA THR A 7 4.91 -0.38 5.60
C THR A 7 5.11 0.70 4.54
N HIS A 8 6.10 0.52 3.66
CA HIS A 8 6.45 1.47 2.61
C HIS A 8 6.74 0.77 1.29
N PHE A 9 6.62 1.51 0.19
CA PHE A 9 7.17 1.15 -1.12
C PHE A 9 7.65 2.43 -1.82
N ASP A 10 8.59 2.30 -2.75
CA ASP A 10 9.14 3.42 -3.50
C ASP A 10 8.63 3.38 -4.93
N ALA A 11 8.08 4.48 -5.45
CA ALA A 11 7.62 4.52 -6.83
C ALA A 11 7.69 5.92 -7.44
N ALA A 12 7.65 5.97 -8.77
CA ALA A 12 7.53 7.20 -9.53
C ALA A 12 6.09 7.39 -10.04
N HIS A 13 5.66 8.64 -10.19
CA HIS A 13 4.39 9.01 -10.81
C HIS A 13 4.41 10.41 -11.42
N SER A 14 3.38 10.74 -12.20
CA SER A 14 3.13 12.11 -12.66
C SER A 14 1.63 12.40 -12.74
N LEU A 15 1.20 13.57 -12.26
CA LEU A 15 -0.19 14.02 -12.31
C LEU A 15 -0.39 14.93 -13.52
N ALA A 16 -0.59 14.37 -14.70
CA ALA A 16 -0.57 15.11 -15.98
C ALA A 16 -1.51 16.34 -16.03
N ARG A 17 -2.64 16.31 -15.33
CA ARG A 17 -3.62 17.42 -15.26
C ARG A 17 -3.35 18.43 -14.14
N HIS A 18 -2.33 18.21 -13.31
CA HIS A 18 -2.03 19.09 -12.18
C HIS A 18 -1.35 20.39 -12.65
N PRO A 19 -1.73 21.58 -12.15
CA PRO A 19 -1.17 22.84 -12.64
C PRO A 19 0.27 23.10 -12.18
N GLY A 20 0.66 22.53 -11.03
CA GLY A 20 1.97 22.73 -10.39
C GLY A 20 3.03 21.66 -10.72
N LYS A 21 4.08 21.58 -9.88
CA LYS A 21 5.25 20.70 -10.08
C LYS A 21 4.91 19.21 -10.23
N CYS A 22 3.82 18.74 -9.61
CA CYS A 22 3.41 17.33 -9.66
C CYS A 22 3.05 16.80 -11.06
N LYS A 23 2.90 17.68 -12.06
CA LYS A 23 2.76 17.26 -13.47
C LYS A 23 4.04 16.67 -14.07
N GLN A 24 5.19 17.00 -13.48
CA GLN A 24 6.47 16.45 -13.88
C GLN A 24 6.63 15.06 -13.27
N LEU A 25 7.42 14.21 -13.94
CA LEU A 25 7.84 12.93 -13.38
C LEU A 25 8.62 13.17 -12.08
N HIS A 26 8.18 12.51 -11.01
CA HIS A 26 8.83 12.53 -9.71
C HIS A 26 8.49 11.23 -8.97
N GLY A 27 9.06 11.03 -7.78
CA GLY A 27 8.78 9.84 -6.97
C GLY A 27 8.69 10.15 -5.50
N HIS A 28 8.23 9.16 -4.76
CA HIS A 28 8.07 9.20 -3.30
C HIS A 28 8.38 7.83 -2.70
N THR A 29 8.75 7.85 -1.43
CA THR A 29 8.55 6.72 -0.53
C THR A 29 7.12 6.80 -0.02
N TYR A 30 6.24 5.96 -0.55
CA TYR A 30 4.84 5.90 -0.16
C TYR A 30 4.72 5.12 1.14
N ARG A 31 4.07 5.71 2.15
CA ARG A 31 3.66 5.01 3.36
C ARG A 31 2.29 4.35 3.13
N VAL A 32 2.18 3.08 3.51
CA VAL A 32 0.94 2.31 3.43
C VAL A 32 0.56 1.89 4.84
N ASP A 33 -0.60 2.38 5.29
CA ASP A 33 -1.20 2.02 6.58
C ASP A 33 -2.37 1.06 6.30
N ILE A 34 -2.25 -0.19 6.76
CA ILE A 34 -3.27 -1.23 6.60
C ILE A 34 -3.89 -1.50 7.95
N VAL A 35 -5.22 -1.45 8.02
CA VAL A 35 -5.99 -1.78 9.23
C VAL A 35 -7.00 -2.86 8.89
N VAL A 36 -6.99 -3.94 9.65
CA VAL A 36 -7.96 -5.04 9.60
C VAL A 36 -8.85 -4.94 10.83
N ASP A 37 -10.16 -5.00 10.62
CA ASP A 37 -11.17 -5.06 11.68
C ASP A 37 -11.99 -6.34 11.51
N GLY A 38 -12.36 -6.94 12.63
CA GLY A 38 -13.13 -8.18 12.64
C GLY A 38 -13.29 -8.78 14.04
N GLU A 39 -13.99 -9.90 14.06
CA GLU A 39 -14.13 -10.75 15.25
C GLU A 39 -12.82 -11.47 15.54
N GLN A 40 -12.58 -11.77 16.82
CA GLN A 40 -11.43 -12.56 17.21
C GLN A 40 -11.66 -14.01 16.76
N LYS A 41 -10.63 -14.65 16.22
CA LYS A 41 -10.66 -16.10 16.00
C LYS A 41 -10.55 -16.78 17.37
N ASP A 42 -11.50 -17.64 17.70
CA ASP A 42 -11.61 -18.28 19.02
C ASP A 42 -10.32 -19.00 19.45
N GLU A 43 -9.58 -19.57 18.50
CA GLU A 43 -8.35 -20.32 18.75
C GLU A 43 -7.14 -19.43 19.08
N THR A 44 -7.10 -18.20 18.58
CA THR A 44 -5.92 -17.31 18.69
C THR A 44 -6.19 -16.01 19.46
N GLY A 45 -7.45 -15.64 19.68
CA GLY A 45 -7.84 -14.35 20.25
C GLY A 45 -7.52 -13.15 19.35
N CYS A 46 -7.03 -13.39 18.13
CA CYS A 46 -6.61 -12.36 17.18
C CYS A 46 -7.56 -12.33 15.97
N VAL A 47 -7.68 -11.16 15.35
CA VAL A 47 -8.47 -10.99 14.12
C VAL A 47 -7.72 -11.55 12.90
N ALA A 48 -6.39 -11.41 12.89
CA ALA A 48 -5.51 -11.94 11.86
C ALA A 48 -4.11 -12.20 12.44
N ASP A 49 -3.33 -13.06 11.79
CA ASP A 49 -1.91 -13.23 12.08
C ASP A 49 -1.09 -12.11 11.41
N PHE A 50 -0.10 -11.57 12.12
CA PHE A 50 0.73 -10.48 11.60
C PHE A 50 1.65 -10.91 10.46
N ALA A 51 2.20 -12.12 10.50
CA ALA A 51 3.10 -12.61 9.48
C ALA A 51 2.33 -12.91 8.18
N GLU A 52 1.15 -13.51 8.28
CA GLU A 52 0.25 -13.72 7.15
C GLU A 52 -0.16 -12.38 6.52
N LEU A 53 -0.60 -11.41 7.33
CA LEU A 53 -0.99 -10.08 6.84
C LEU A 53 0.18 -9.38 6.13
N LYS A 54 1.39 -9.44 6.69
CA LYS A 54 2.58 -8.86 6.06
C LYS A 54 2.94 -9.54 4.75
N ALA A 55 2.84 -10.87 4.66
CA ALA A 55 3.14 -11.61 3.44
C ALA A 55 2.19 -11.23 2.30
N VAL A 56 0.87 -11.23 2.57
CA VAL A 56 -0.14 -10.84 1.59
C VAL A 56 0.06 -9.39 1.13
N ILE A 57 0.31 -8.47 2.06
CA ILE A 57 0.56 -7.07 1.71
C ILE A 57 1.87 -6.91 0.93
N ALA A 58 2.92 -7.66 1.25
CA ALA A 58 4.18 -7.61 0.50
C ALA A 58 3.98 -8.04 -0.96
N ASP A 59 3.22 -9.11 -1.21
CA ASP A 59 2.92 -9.58 -2.57
C ASP A 59 2.14 -8.53 -3.38
N VAL A 60 1.20 -7.83 -2.73
CA VAL A 60 0.44 -6.74 -3.37
C VAL A 60 1.34 -5.53 -3.65
N LEU A 61 2.18 -5.13 -2.70
CA LEU A 61 3.06 -3.98 -2.86
C LEU A 61 4.18 -4.24 -3.88
N ALA A 62 4.61 -5.49 -4.07
CA ALA A 62 5.56 -5.86 -5.11
C ALA A 62 5.06 -5.53 -6.53
N LEU A 63 3.76 -5.39 -6.73
CA LEU A 63 3.19 -4.98 -8.02
C LEU A 63 3.44 -3.50 -8.34
N VAL A 64 3.67 -2.66 -7.32
CA VAL A 64 3.82 -1.21 -7.45
C VAL A 64 5.16 -0.68 -6.99
N ASP A 65 5.93 -1.46 -6.22
CA ASP A 65 7.26 -1.10 -5.77
C ASP A 65 8.26 -1.00 -6.93
N HIS A 66 9.15 -0.01 -6.87
CA HIS A 66 10.11 0.36 -7.90
C HIS A 66 9.50 0.54 -9.31
N SER A 67 8.22 0.92 -9.39
CA SER A 67 7.49 1.05 -10.66
C SER A 67 7.14 2.49 -11.01
N TYR A 68 6.66 2.68 -12.24
CA TYR A 68 5.98 3.91 -12.66
C TYR A 68 4.46 3.71 -12.52
N LEU A 69 3.86 4.32 -11.49
CA LEU A 69 2.47 4.05 -11.09
C LEU A 69 1.45 4.32 -12.19
N ASN A 70 1.72 5.27 -13.09
CA ASN A 70 0.84 5.61 -14.21
C ASN A 70 0.65 4.46 -15.22
N GLU A 71 1.54 3.47 -15.24
CA GLU A 71 1.43 2.27 -16.11
C GLU A 71 0.80 1.07 -15.40
N VAL A 72 0.81 1.08 -14.05
CA VAL A 72 0.35 -0.04 -13.22
C VAL A 72 -1.07 0.19 -12.70
N LEU A 73 -1.39 1.44 -12.34
CA LEU A 73 -2.69 1.81 -11.79
C LEU A 73 -3.52 2.54 -12.85
N GLY A 74 -4.78 2.12 -12.99
CA GLY A 74 -5.76 2.88 -13.74
C GLY A 74 -5.95 4.25 -13.09
N TYR A 75 -5.44 5.29 -13.73
CA TYR A 75 -5.66 6.67 -13.32
C TYR A 75 -7.14 7.06 -13.53
N PRO A 76 -7.83 7.66 -12.54
CA PRO A 76 -8.89 8.62 -12.82
C PRO A 76 -8.35 9.96 -13.34
#